data_AF-A0A1W9LLU4-F1
#
_entry.id   AF-A0A1W9LLU4-F1
#
_cell.length_a   1.000
_cell.length_b   1.000
_cell.length_c   1.000
_cell.angle_alpha   90.00
_cell.angle_beta   90.00
_cell.angle_gamma   90.00
#
_symmetry.space_group_name_H-M   'P 1'
#
loop_
_entity.id
_entity.type
_entity.pdbx_description
1 polymer ?
#
loop_
_entity_poly.entity_id
_entity_poly.type
_entity_poly.pdbx_seq_one_letter_code
_entity_poly.pdbx_strand_id
1 'polypeptide(L)' 'VGSGANPLLTQSTPDMQLNKSGYIVADPDTGKTTKKGVWAGGDIVTGAATVILAMGAGRKAADSIHKYLTLGW' A
#
# COMPACT_ATOMS: atom_id res chain seq x y z
N VAL A 1 23.22 -2.47 2.82
CA VAL A 1 22.51 -3.69 3.23
C VAL A 1 21.11 -3.28 3.65
N GLY A 2 20.07 -3.78 2.98
CA GLY A 2 18.67 -3.40 3.21
C GLY A 2 17.77 -3.99 2.12
N SER A 3 16.48 -4.11 2.41
CA SER A 3 15.47 -4.58 1.44
C SER A 3 14.75 -3.38 0.83
N GLY A 4 14.71 -3.31 -0.49
CA GLY A 4 13.98 -2.29 -1.24
C GLY A 4 12.73 -2.85 -1.91
N ALA A 5 11.87 -1.97 -2.42
CA ALA A 5 10.72 -2.37 -3.22
C ALA A 5 11.17 -3.11 -4.50
N ASN A 6 10.41 -4.11 -4.94
CA ASN A 6 10.68 -4.82 -6.19
C ASN A 6 10.37 -3.88 -7.39
N PRO A 7 11.38 -3.42 -8.14
CA PRO A 7 11.20 -2.40 -9.18
C PRO A 7 10.39 -2.92 -10.37
N LEU A 8 10.39 -4.22 -10.66
CA LEU A 8 9.64 -4.77 -11.78
C LEU A 8 8.13 -4.71 -11.54
N LEU A 9 7.68 -5.04 -10.33
CA LEU A 9 6.26 -5.02 -9.98
C LEU A 9 5.73 -3.58 -9.92
N THR A 10 6.52 -2.65 -9.37
CA THR A 10 6.09 -1.26 -9.24
C THR A 10 6.15 -0.51 -10.58
N GLN A 11 7.05 -0.85 -11.51
CA GLN A 11 7.10 -0.26 -12.86
C GLN A 11 6.07 -0.85 -13.83
N SER A 12 5.69 -2.13 -13.66
CA SER A 12 4.72 -2.80 -14.54
C SER A 12 3.26 -2.55 -14.17
N THR A 13 3.00 -1.79 -13.10
CA THR A 13 1.64 -1.47 -12.65
C THR A 13 1.27 -0.03 -13.07
N PRO A 14 0.61 0.16 -14.23
CA PRO A 14 0.12 1.47 -14.63
C PRO A 14 -0.86 2.01 -13.58
N ASP A 15 -0.92 3.34 -13.44
CA ASP A 15 -1.76 4.08 -12.49
C ASP A 15 -1.40 3.91 -11.00
N MET A 16 -0.26 3.29 -10.70
CA MET A 16 0.27 3.18 -9.34
C MET A 16 1.32 4.27 -9.11
N GLN A 17 1.01 5.24 -8.24
CA GLN A 17 1.96 6.26 -7.85
C GLN A 17 2.99 5.69 -6.86
N LEU A 18 4.26 5.96 -7.15
CA LEU A 18 5.38 5.62 -6.29
C LEU A 18 6.02 6.89 -5.75
N ASN A 19 6.61 6.80 -4.56
CA ASN A 19 7.48 7.86 -4.07
C ASN A 19 8.85 7.82 -4.78
N LYS A 20 9.70 8.82 -4.51
CA LYS A 20 11.05 8.93 -5.11
C LYS A 20 11.95 7.71 -4.85
N SER A 21 11.64 6.91 -3.84
CA SER A 21 12.39 5.71 -3.43
C SER A 21 11.76 4.41 -3.95
N GLY A 22 10.71 4.48 -4.79
CA GLY A 22 10.09 3.32 -5.43
C GLY A 22 9.06 2.58 -4.59
N TYR A 23 8.67 3.12 -3.42
CA TYR A 23 7.60 2.55 -2.58
C TYR A 23 6.23 3.07 -3.00
N ILE A 24 5.19 2.29 -2.73
CA ILE A 24 3.82 2.64 -3.11
C ILE A 24 3.32 3.79 -2.25
N VAL A 25 2.77 4.82 -2.90
CA VAL A 25 2.03 5.88 -2.20
C VAL A 25 0.65 5.34 -1.85
N ALA A 26 0.36 5.27 -0.56
CA ALA A 26 -0.93 4.85 -0.04
C ALA A 26 -1.42 5.82 1.04
N ASP A 27 -2.73 5.98 1.12
CA ASP A 27 -3.38 6.77 2.18
C ASP A 27 -3.12 6.13 3.56
N PRO A 28 -2.65 6.91 4.56
CA PRO A 28 -2.19 6.35 5.85
C PRO A 28 -3.30 5.78 6.73
N ASP A 29 -4.56 6.13 6.48
CA ASP A 29 -5.71 5.69 7.27
C ASP A 29 -6.54 4.61 6.60
N THR A 30 -6.48 4.53 5.28
CA THR A 30 -7.27 3.58 4.50
C THR A 30 -6.43 2.58 3.73
N GLY A 31 -5.14 2.84 3.51
CA GLY A 31 -4.25 2.02 2.68
C GLY A 31 -4.53 2.14 1.18
N LYS A 32 -5.43 3.03 0.74
CA LYS A 32 -5.79 3.18 -0.69
C LYS A 32 -4.61 3.70 -1.49
N THR A 33 -4.37 3.11 -2.64
CA THR A 33 -3.41 3.65 -3.61
C THR A 33 -4.11 4.54 -4.63
N THR A 34 -3.34 5.11 -5.56
CA THR A 34 -3.90 5.85 -6.70
C THR A 34 -4.62 4.93 -7.69
N LYS A 35 -4.36 3.62 -7.66
CA LYS A 35 -5.01 2.66 -8.54
C LYS A 35 -6.34 2.22 -7.93
N LYS A 36 -7.43 2.44 -8.68
CA LYS A 36 -8.78 2.08 -8.23
C LYS A 36 -8.87 0.61 -7.82
N GLY A 37 -9.42 0.36 -6.63
CA GLY A 37 -9.60 -0.99 -6.10
C GLY A 37 -8.30 -1.67 -5.66
N VAL A 38 -7.24 -0.91 -5.42
CA VAL A 38 -5.96 -1.44 -4.92
C VAL A 38 -5.53 -0.73 -3.64
N TRP A 39 -4.99 -1.52 -2.71
CA TRP A 39 -4.51 -1.08 -1.41
C TRP A 39 -3.08 -1.58 -1.18
N ALA A 40 -2.34 -0.87 -0.32
CA ALA A 40 -1.01 -1.25 0.11
C ALA A 40 -0.82 -0.93 1.61
N GLY A 41 0.04 -1.71 2.27
CA GLY A 41 0.38 -1.52 3.68
C GLY A 41 1.66 -2.26 4.04
N GLY A 42 2.25 -1.90 5.19
CA GLY A 42 3.54 -2.44 5.64
C GLY A 42 4.73 -1.87 4.89
N ASP A 43 5.82 -2.63 4.83
CA ASP A 43 7.14 -2.16 4.35
C ASP A 43 7.14 -1.64 2.91
N ILE A 44 6.19 -2.09 2.07
CA ILE A 44 6.06 -1.60 0.69
C ILE A 44 5.57 -0.14 0.62
N VAL A 45 5.03 0.40 1.71
CA VAL A 45 4.59 1.80 1.84
C VAL A 45 5.56 2.61 2.69
N THR A 46 5.99 2.08 3.84
CA THR A 46 6.79 2.82 4.83
C THR A 46 8.30 2.63 4.68
N GLY A 47 8.76 1.65 3.88
CA GLY A 47 10.09 1.09 4.03
C GLY A 47 10.19 0.18 5.26
N ALA A 48 11.37 -0.41 5.48
CA ALA A 48 11.61 -1.38 6.56
C ALA A 48 11.12 -0.86 7.91
N ALA A 49 10.05 -1.47 8.42
CA ALA A 49 9.39 -1.11 9.67
C ALA A 49 9.25 -2.33 10.59
N THR A 50 8.53 -2.18 11.70
CA THR A 50 8.25 -3.27 12.62
C THR A 50 7.03 -4.08 12.18
N VAL A 51 7.00 -5.35 12.58
CA VAL A 51 5.87 -6.26 12.28
C VAL A 51 4.53 -5.69 12.78
N ILE A 52 4.51 -5.05 13.95
CA ILE A 52 3.29 -4.48 14.51
C ILE A 52 2.72 -3.34 13.65
N LEU A 53 3.59 -2.53 13.03
CA LEU A 53 3.16 -1.47 12.12
C LEU A 53 2.60 -2.04 10.82
N ALA A 54 3.23 -3.08 10.27
CA ALA A 54 2.74 -3.78 9.09
C ALA A 54 1.35 -4.42 9.34
N MET A 55 1.17 -5.05 10.50
CA MET A 55 -0.12 -5.63 10.90
C MET A 55 -1.20 -4.56 11.07
N GLY A 56 -0.85 -3.42 11.69
CA GLY A 56 -1.77 -2.27 11.85
C GLY A 56 -2.20 -1.69 10.51
N ALA A 57 -1.28 -1.52 9.57
CA ALA A 57 -1.58 -1.07 8.20
C ALA A 57 -2.48 -2.08 7.47
N GLY A 58 -2.22 -3.38 7.62
CA GLY A 58 -3.05 -4.44 7.04
C GLY A 58 -4.49 -4.41 7.57
N ARG A 59 -4.68 -4.18 8.87
CA ARG A 59 -6.02 -4.06 9.47
C ARG A 59 -6.80 -2.86 8.92
N LYS A 60 -6.15 -1.68 8.83
CA LYS A 60 -6.77 -0.48 8.24
C LYS A 60 -7.17 -0.70 6.77
N ALA A 61 -6.28 -1.32 5.99
CA ALA A 61 -6.54 -1.64 4.59
C ALA A 61 -7.72 -2.61 4.46
N ALA A 62 -7.79 -3.66 5.29
CA ALA A 62 -8.91 -4.60 5.29
C ALA A 62 -10.26 -3.92 5.58
N ASP A 63 -10.32 -3.05 6.58
CA ASP A 63 -11.53 -2.27 6.91
C ASP A 63 -11.95 -1.39 5.72
N SER A 64 -10.98 -0.80 5.01
CA SER A 64 -11.23 0.02 3.81
C SER A 64 -11.73 -0.80 2.63
N ILE A 65 -11.12 -1.96 2.38
CA ILE A 65 -11.54 -2.93 1.35
C ILE A 65 -12.98 -3.37 1.62
N HIS A 66 -13.28 -3.70 2.88
CA HIS A 66 -14.63 -4.12 3.26
C HIS A 66 -15.66 -3.03 2.97
N LYS A 67 -15.38 -1.77 3.35
CA LYS A 67 -16.24 -0.63 3.03
C LYS A 67 -16.43 -0.45 1.51
N TYR A 68 -15.35 -0.58 0.74
CA TYR A 68 -15.41 -0.50 -0.73
C TYR A 68 -16.33 -1.57 -1.34
N LEU A 69 -16.20 -2.82 -0.88
CA LEU A 69 -16.98 -3.94 -1.42
C LEU A 69 -18.45 -3.92 -0.98
N THR A 70 -18.75 -3.30 0.17
CA THR A 70 -20.12 -3.30 0.73
C THR A 70 -20.93 -2.07 0.36
N LEU A 71 -20.32 -0.89 0.32
CA LEU A 71 -21.01 0.38 0.07
C LEU A 71 -20.86 0.88 -1.37
N GLY A 72 -19.96 0.28 -2.14
CA GLY A 72 -19.47 0.90 -3.36
C GLY A 72 -18.69 2.18 -3.05
N TRP A 73 -18.17 2.82 -4.08
CA TRP A 73 -17.41 4.05 -3.98
C TRP A 73 -18.05 5.13 -4.81
#